data_AF-A0A392NGQ7-F1
#
_entry.id   AF-A0A392NGQ7-F1
#
_cell.length_a   1.000
_cell.length_b   1.000
_cell.length_c   1.000
_cell.angle_alpha   90.00
_cell.angle_beta   90.00
_cell.angle_gamma   90.00
#
_symmetry.space_group_name_H-M   'P 1'
#
loop_
_entity.id
_entity.type
_entity.pdbx_description
1 polymer ?
#
loop_
_entity_poly.entity_id
_entity_poly.type
_entity_poly.pdbx_seq_one_letter_code
_entity_poly.pdbx_strand_id
1 'polypeptide(L)'
;MHDFRKILPVIPKGNRADIVHATINSSMLWRGCKVFKLTHNMRLQFSENESENFARRQFAKWILDIGDGKLGRDEDGETLIEIPVDFCVPSSGNPVGDIVLSTYPDLLAHIDDPKFFRDRAILAPTLEIVKKVNDYVISLIPAEEKEYLSCDSIYKCDEDVGIDRRWITTKLLNDIKCSGMPNHKLCLKIGVPVMLLRNIDISSGLCNGTQLIVTELGINVIDACIINGPYNGEMVYIGRMDLVPSDANVSISFQH
;
A
#
# COMPACT_ATOMS: atom_id res chain seq x y z
N MET A 1 8.64 -18.91 -10.81
CA MET A 1 7.49 -19.41 -10.04
C MET A 1 6.44 -18.31 -10.01
N HIS A 2 5.24 -18.56 -10.52
CA HIS A 2 4.16 -17.56 -10.62
C HIS A 2 2.87 -18.15 -10.07
N ASP A 3 2.03 -17.32 -9.49
CA ASP A 3 0.71 -17.70 -8.98
C ASP A 3 -0.34 -16.95 -9.80
N PHE A 4 -1.03 -17.68 -10.69
CA PHE A 4 -2.01 -17.14 -11.62
C PHE A 4 -3.32 -16.69 -10.95
N ARG A 5 -3.47 -16.94 -9.65
CA ARG A 5 -4.59 -16.44 -8.84
C ARG A 5 -4.35 -15.02 -8.31
N LYS A 6 -3.15 -14.47 -8.53
CA LYS A 6 -2.80 -13.09 -8.16
C LYS A 6 -3.38 -12.08 -9.15
N ILE A 7 -3.36 -10.82 -8.73
CA ILE A 7 -3.85 -9.66 -9.51
C ILE A 7 -3.21 -9.67 -10.91
N LEU A 8 -4.05 -9.48 -11.93
CA LEU A 8 -3.64 -9.40 -13.33
C LEU A 8 -2.75 -8.16 -13.60
N PRO A 9 -1.96 -8.15 -14.69
CA PRO A 9 -1.19 -6.98 -15.07
C PRO A 9 -2.08 -5.73 -15.22
N VAL A 10 -1.65 -4.62 -14.64
CA VAL A 10 -2.34 -3.34 -14.80
C VAL A 10 -1.92 -2.73 -16.12
N ILE A 11 -2.86 -2.59 -17.06
CA ILE A 11 -2.69 -1.89 -18.33
C ILE A 11 -3.47 -0.58 -18.25
N PRO A 12 -2.82 0.59 -18.08
CA PRO A 12 -3.51 1.87 -18.00
C PRO A 12 -4.38 2.10 -19.24
N LYS A 13 -5.66 2.40 -19.04
CA LYS A 13 -6.67 2.58 -20.11
C LYS A 13 -6.89 1.34 -21.01
N GLY A 14 -6.33 0.18 -20.66
CA GLY A 14 -6.54 -1.07 -21.37
C GLY A 14 -7.90 -1.69 -21.05
N ASN A 15 -8.47 -2.38 -22.01
CA ASN A 15 -9.67 -3.19 -21.81
C ASN A 15 -9.31 -4.59 -21.27
N ARG A 16 -10.33 -5.42 -20.99
CA ARG A 16 -10.14 -6.79 -20.48
C ARG A 16 -9.27 -7.66 -21.41
N ALA A 17 -9.42 -7.52 -22.72
CA ALA A 17 -8.62 -8.28 -23.69
C ALA A 17 -7.15 -7.86 -23.66
N ASP A 18 -6.86 -6.56 -23.52
CA ASP A 18 -5.50 -6.05 -23.39
C ASP A 18 -4.81 -6.61 -22.15
N ILE A 19 -5.52 -6.65 -21.02
CA ILE A 19 -5.03 -7.23 -19.76
C ILE A 19 -4.73 -8.72 -19.93
N VAL A 20 -5.63 -9.48 -20.55
CA VAL A 20 -5.43 -10.92 -20.81
C VAL A 20 -4.26 -11.14 -21.76
N HIS A 21 -4.13 -10.34 -22.81
CA HIS A 21 -3.03 -10.45 -23.78
C HIS A 21 -1.67 -10.12 -23.17
N ALA A 22 -1.64 -9.24 -22.16
CA ALA A 22 -0.42 -8.94 -21.40
C ALA A 22 0.01 -10.08 -20.44
N THR A 23 -0.84 -11.07 -20.18
CA THR A 23 -0.47 -12.22 -19.34
C THR A 23 0.51 -13.15 -20.05
N ILE A 24 1.41 -13.77 -19.29
CA ILE A 24 2.40 -14.72 -19.85
C ILE A 24 1.74 -15.91 -20.57
N ASN A 25 0.53 -16.30 -20.16
CA ASN A 25 -0.21 -17.42 -20.75
C ASN A 25 -0.66 -17.13 -22.20
N SER A 26 -0.77 -15.85 -22.56
CA SER A 26 -1.09 -15.40 -23.92
C SER A 26 0.14 -15.32 -24.82
N SER A 27 1.35 -15.45 -24.26
CA SER A 27 2.60 -15.41 -25.03
C SER A 27 2.82 -16.68 -25.86
N MET A 28 3.38 -16.54 -27.06
CA MET A 28 3.80 -17.70 -27.88
C MET A 28 4.83 -18.58 -27.16
N LEU A 29 5.65 -17.97 -26.29
CA LEU A 29 6.65 -18.69 -25.49
C LEU A 29 6.02 -19.68 -24.51
N TRP A 30 4.79 -19.42 -24.07
CA TRP A 30 4.08 -20.28 -23.13
C TRP A 30 3.91 -21.71 -23.64
N ARG A 31 3.79 -21.89 -24.97
CA ARG A 31 3.67 -23.21 -25.62
C ARG A 31 4.90 -24.09 -25.40
N GLY A 32 6.07 -23.50 -25.17
CA GLY A 32 7.31 -24.21 -24.87
C GLY A 32 7.51 -24.47 -23.37
N CYS A 33 6.63 -23.96 -22.49
CA CYS A 33 6.79 -24.09 -21.06
C CYS A 33 6.20 -25.40 -20.53
N LYS A 34 6.96 -26.10 -19.69
CA LYS A 34 6.46 -27.22 -18.89
C LYS A 34 5.92 -26.69 -17.56
N VAL A 35 4.63 -26.92 -17.31
CA VAL A 35 3.97 -26.47 -16.08
C VAL A 35 4.18 -27.49 -14.96
N PHE A 36 4.80 -27.05 -13.87
CA PHE A 36 4.88 -27.80 -12.61
C PHE A 36 3.99 -27.12 -11.58
N LYS A 37 3.11 -27.90 -10.94
CA LYS A 37 2.16 -27.40 -9.93
C LYS A 37 2.65 -27.80 -8.55
N LEU A 38 2.77 -26.83 -7.65
CA LEU A 38 2.97 -27.09 -6.24
C LEU A 38 1.62 -27.40 -5.60
N THR A 39 1.53 -28.50 -4.87
CA THR A 39 0.29 -29.00 -4.24
C THR A 39 0.31 -28.87 -2.72
N HIS A 40 1.48 -28.64 -2.11
CA HIS A 40 1.63 -28.52 -0.67
C HIS A 40 1.77 -27.06 -0.25
N ASN A 41 0.90 -26.60 0.64
CA ASN A 41 0.92 -25.23 1.16
C ASN A 41 1.81 -25.17 2.40
N MET A 42 3.06 -24.73 2.22
CA MET A 42 4.05 -24.60 3.30
C MET A 42 3.77 -23.45 4.28
N ARG A 43 2.79 -22.58 4.01
CA ARG A 43 2.39 -21.49 4.92
C ARG A 43 1.39 -21.95 5.99
N LEU A 44 0.73 -23.09 5.79
CA LEU A 44 -0.13 -23.68 6.81
C LEU A 44 0.75 -24.33 7.88
N GLN A 45 0.98 -23.62 8.97
CA GLN A 45 1.59 -24.19 10.16
C GLN A 45 0.52 -24.93 10.96
N PHE A 46 0.80 -26.19 11.30
CA PHE A 46 -0.08 -26.99 12.15
C PHE A 46 0.32 -26.80 13.61
N SER A 47 -0.65 -26.50 14.47
CA SER A 47 -0.46 -26.51 15.94
C SER A 47 -0.77 -27.90 16.49
N GLU A 48 -0.55 -28.12 17.79
CA GLU A 48 -0.96 -29.37 18.46
C GLU A 48 -2.50 -29.51 18.55
N ASN A 49 -3.24 -28.44 18.27
CA ASN A 49 -4.69 -28.39 18.35
C ASN A 49 -5.34 -28.79 17.01
N GLU A 50 -5.93 -30.00 16.97
CA GLU A 50 -6.59 -30.51 15.76
C GLU A 50 -7.79 -29.67 15.31
N SER A 51 -8.50 -29.01 16.22
CA SER A 51 -9.62 -28.13 15.87
C SER A 51 -9.16 -26.88 15.12
N GLU A 52 -8.07 -26.26 15.57
CA GLU A 52 -7.45 -25.12 14.86
C GLU A 52 -6.90 -25.55 13.49
N ASN A 53 -6.24 -26.71 13.44
CA ASN A 53 -5.73 -27.27 12.20
C ASN A 53 -6.86 -27.54 11.20
N PHE A 54 -7.99 -28.04 11.67
CA PHE A 54 -9.17 -28.26 10.85
C PHE A 54 -9.74 -26.96 10.30
N ALA A 55 -9.92 -25.93 11.13
CA ALA A 55 -10.38 -24.60 10.70
C ALA A 55 -9.42 -23.98 9.67
N ARG A 56 -8.10 -24.05 9.90
CA ARG A 56 -7.08 -23.57 8.94
C ARG A 56 -7.15 -24.29 7.59
N ARG A 57 -7.36 -25.61 7.61
CA ARG A 57 -7.55 -26.42 6.39
C ARG A 57 -8.82 -26.00 5.63
N GLN A 58 -9.92 -25.76 6.34
CA GLN A 58 -11.15 -25.27 5.71
C GLN A 58 -10.96 -23.90 5.06
N PHE A 59 -10.37 -22.95 5.78
CA PHE A 59 -10.08 -21.62 5.25
C PHE A 59 -9.18 -21.68 4.01
N ALA A 60 -8.09 -22.45 4.07
CA ALA A 60 -7.19 -22.61 2.93
C ALA A 60 -7.89 -23.23 1.71
N LYS A 61 -8.76 -24.22 1.94
CA LYS A 61 -9.56 -24.81 0.86
C LYS A 61 -10.53 -23.79 0.26
N TRP A 62 -11.22 -23.01 1.09
CA TRP A 62 -12.15 -21.97 0.63
C TRP A 62 -11.44 -20.93 -0.25
N ILE A 63 -10.28 -20.40 0.17
CA ILE A 63 -9.47 -19.47 -0.63
C ILE A 63 -9.03 -20.11 -1.97
N LEU A 64 -8.62 -21.38 -1.96
CA LEU A 64 -8.25 -22.09 -3.19
C LEU A 64 -9.44 -22.27 -4.14
N ASP A 65 -10.61 -22.60 -3.61
CA ASP A 65 -11.82 -22.78 -4.41
C ASP A 65 -12.33 -21.45 -5.01
N ILE A 66 -12.13 -20.32 -4.32
CA ILE A 66 -12.32 -18.97 -4.89
C ILE A 66 -11.36 -18.76 -6.05
N GLY A 67 -10.05 -18.91 -5.82
CA GLY A 67 -9.04 -18.62 -6.84
C GLY A 67 -9.05 -19.59 -8.03
N ASP A 68 -9.60 -20.80 -7.87
CA ASP A 68 -9.84 -21.76 -8.94
C ASP A 68 -11.19 -21.53 -9.66
N GLY A 69 -12.01 -20.56 -9.23
CA GLY A 69 -13.33 -20.29 -9.80
C GLY A 69 -14.32 -21.45 -9.65
N LYS A 70 -14.21 -22.21 -8.55
CA LYS A 70 -15.13 -23.32 -8.24
C LYS A 70 -16.37 -22.88 -7.49
N LEU A 71 -16.31 -21.75 -6.79
CA LEU A 71 -17.45 -21.17 -6.08
C LEU A 71 -18.24 -20.27 -7.05
N GLY A 72 -19.56 -20.46 -7.13
CA GLY A 72 -20.50 -19.51 -7.74
C GLY A 72 -20.41 -19.28 -9.26
N ARG A 73 -20.36 -20.33 -10.08
CA ARG A 73 -20.41 -20.18 -11.55
C ARG A 73 -21.73 -19.54 -12.01
N ASP A 74 -21.59 -18.43 -12.69
CA ASP A 74 -22.56 -17.83 -13.60
C ASP A 74 -21.91 -17.75 -15.00
N GLU A 75 -22.73 -17.86 -16.06
CA GLU A 75 -22.33 -17.83 -17.47
C GLU A 75 -21.79 -16.45 -17.91
N ASP A 76 -22.09 -15.38 -17.16
CA ASP A 76 -21.75 -13.98 -17.46
C ASP A 76 -20.38 -13.54 -16.91
N GLY A 77 -19.69 -14.42 -16.18
CA GLY A 77 -18.36 -14.14 -15.62
C GLY A 77 -18.37 -13.28 -14.35
N GLU A 78 -19.55 -13.02 -13.80
CA GLU A 78 -19.73 -12.56 -12.43
C GLU A 78 -19.99 -13.76 -11.52
N THR A 79 -19.72 -13.62 -10.23
CA THR A 79 -19.77 -14.75 -9.29
C THR A 79 -20.10 -14.23 -7.91
N LEU A 80 -21.20 -14.71 -7.34
CA LEU A 80 -21.57 -14.42 -5.96
C LEU A 80 -20.79 -15.34 -5.03
N ILE A 81 -20.02 -14.74 -4.13
CA ILE A 81 -19.23 -15.43 -3.11
C ILE A 81 -19.80 -15.07 -1.76
N GLU A 82 -20.29 -16.07 -1.03
CA GLU A 82 -20.66 -15.90 0.38
C GLU A 82 -19.39 -15.88 1.24
N ILE A 83 -19.20 -14.79 1.98
CA ILE A 83 -18.13 -14.65 2.96
C ILE A 83 -18.63 -15.20 4.30
N PRO A 84 -17.94 -16.19 4.91
CA PRO A 84 -18.29 -16.69 6.23
C PRO A 84 -18.39 -15.56 7.27
N VAL A 85 -19.43 -15.60 8.11
CA VAL A 85 -19.70 -14.57 9.12
C VAL A 85 -18.53 -14.39 10.10
N ASP A 86 -17.79 -15.47 10.38
CA ASP A 86 -16.61 -15.44 11.24
C ASP A 86 -15.47 -14.56 10.70
N PHE A 87 -15.51 -14.18 9.41
CA PHE A 87 -14.53 -13.28 8.79
C PHE A 87 -15.04 -11.84 8.70
N CYS A 88 -16.28 -11.59 9.08
CA CYS A 88 -16.92 -10.29 9.01
C CYS A 88 -16.81 -9.56 10.35
N VAL A 89 -16.45 -8.29 10.31
CA VAL A 89 -16.53 -7.42 11.49
C VAL A 89 -17.97 -6.91 11.61
N PRO A 90 -18.65 -7.09 12.77
CA PRO A 90 -19.99 -6.58 12.96
C PRO A 90 -19.99 -5.05 12.96
N SER A 91 -20.92 -4.44 12.22
CA SER A 91 -21.04 -2.98 12.13
C SER A 91 -21.81 -2.42 13.32
N SER A 92 -21.21 -1.46 14.03
CA SER A 92 -21.82 -0.70 15.13
C SER A 92 -22.44 0.63 14.67
N GLY A 93 -22.41 0.91 13.36
CA GLY A 93 -22.85 2.19 12.77
C GLY A 93 -21.68 3.10 12.36
N ASN A 94 -20.45 2.79 12.77
CA ASN A 94 -19.23 3.42 12.26
C ASN A 94 -18.27 2.35 11.70
N PRO A 95 -18.44 1.94 10.42
CA PRO A 95 -17.66 0.86 9.83
C PRO A 95 -16.14 1.10 9.83
N VAL A 96 -15.70 2.36 9.69
CA VAL A 96 -14.27 2.70 9.75
C VAL A 96 -13.74 2.50 11.17
N GLY A 97 -14.47 2.99 12.17
CA GLY A 97 -14.14 2.78 13.58
C GLY A 97 -14.12 1.30 13.95
N ASP A 98 -15.09 0.52 13.47
CA ASP A 98 -15.18 -0.92 13.74
C ASP A 98 -13.98 -1.69 13.18
N ILE A 99 -13.58 -1.42 11.94
CA ILE A 99 -12.39 -2.06 11.33
C ILE A 99 -11.12 -1.64 12.07
N VAL A 100 -10.98 -0.37 12.42
CA VAL A 100 -9.81 0.14 13.15
C VAL A 100 -9.74 -0.47 14.55
N LEU A 101 -10.84 -0.54 15.28
CA LEU A 101 -10.91 -1.14 16.61
C LEU A 101 -10.66 -2.65 16.57
N SER A 102 -11.23 -3.35 15.60
CA SER A 102 -11.02 -4.79 15.41
C SER A 102 -9.56 -5.09 15.06
N THR A 103 -8.92 -4.26 14.25
CA THR A 103 -7.53 -4.47 13.82
C THR A 103 -6.53 -3.99 14.89
N TYR A 104 -6.75 -2.82 15.48
CA TYR A 104 -5.87 -2.15 16.45
C TYR A 104 -6.61 -1.88 17.78
N PRO A 105 -6.87 -2.92 18.58
CA PRO A 105 -7.49 -2.76 19.89
C PRO A 105 -6.57 -1.96 20.82
N ASP A 106 -7.13 -1.04 21.60
CA ASP A 106 -6.37 -0.20 22.54
C ASP A 106 -5.16 0.50 21.91
N LEU A 107 -5.35 1.07 20.70
CA LEU A 107 -4.30 1.74 19.92
C LEU A 107 -3.41 2.68 20.75
N LEU A 108 -4.02 3.49 21.62
CA LEU A 108 -3.29 4.47 22.44
C LEU A 108 -2.41 3.83 23.51
N ALA A 109 -2.79 2.65 24.02
CA ALA A 109 -2.00 1.94 25.01
C ALA A 109 -0.76 1.26 24.39
N HIS A 110 -0.77 1.02 23.07
CA HIS A 110 0.28 0.31 22.35
C HIS A 110 1.02 1.18 21.34
N ILE A 111 0.84 2.50 21.39
CA ILE A 111 1.44 3.42 20.41
C ILE A 111 2.98 3.38 20.43
N ASP A 112 3.56 3.10 21.59
CA ASP A 112 5.00 2.97 21.80
C ASP A 112 5.53 1.55 21.57
N ASP A 113 4.69 0.59 21.16
CA ASP A 113 5.10 -0.78 20.85
C ASP A 113 5.21 -1.01 19.33
N PRO A 114 6.44 -1.06 18.77
CA PRO A 114 6.63 -1.33 17.34
C PRO A 114 6.09 -2.68 16.89
N LYS A 115 6.04 -3.69 17.77
CA LYS A 115 5.53 -5.03 17.43
C LYS A 115 4.04 -5.00 17.19
N PHE A 116 3.31 -4.11 17.87
CA PHE A 116 1.88 -3.95 17.72
C PHE A 116 1.50 -3.62 16.28
N PHE A 117 2.25 -2.73 15.62
CA PHE A 117 1.98 -2.30 14.24
C PHE A 117 2.53 -3.25 13.16
N ARG A 118 3.52 -4.07 13.49
CA ARG A 118 4.20 -4.94 12.52
C ARG A 118 3.29 -5.99 11.91
N ASP A 119 2.50 -6.65 12.75
CA ASP A 119 1.74 -7.85 12.35
C ASP A 119 0.31 -7.52 11.91
N ARG A 120 -0.01 -6.24 11.72
CA ARG A 120 -1.35 -5.73 11.49
C ARG A 120 -1.37 -4.79 10.28
N ALA A 121 -2.39 -4.91 9.45
CA ALA A 121 -2.60 -4.02 8.31
C ALA A 121 -4.07 -3.97 7.93
N ILE A 122 -4.53 -2.79 7.51
CA ILE A 122 -5.85 -2.60 6.92
C ILE A 122 -5.66 -2.41 5.42
N LEU A 123 -6.27 -3.29 4.63
CA LEU A 123 -6.25 -3.21 3.17
C LEU A 123 -7.60 -2.72 2.68
N ALA A 124 -7.58 -1.80 1.72
CA ALA A 124 -8.79 -1.28 1.09
C ALA A 124 -8.65 -1.25 -0.44
N PRO A 125 -9.75 -1.43 -1.20
CA PRO A 125 -9.71 -1.53 -2.65
C PRO A 125 -9.40 -0.19 -3.34
N THR A 126 -9.67 0.94 -2.69
CA THR A 126 -9.47 2.27 -3.27
C THR A 126 -8.65 3.18 -2.35
N LEU A 127 -7.86 4.06 -2.96
CA LEU A 127 -7.06 5.05 -2.23
C LEU A 127 -7.92 6.01 -1.41
N GLU A 128 -9.15 6.27 -1.82
CA GLU A 128 -10.09 7.11 -1.06
C GLU A 128 -10.45 6.48 0.29
N ILE A 129 -10.75 5.18 0.31
CA ILE A 129 -11.04 4.46 1.55
C ILE A 129 -9.77 4.36 2.42
N VAL A 130 -8.62 4.08 1.81
CA VAL A 130 -7.31 4.11 2.53
C VAL A 130 -7.12 5.46 3.22
N LYS A 131 -7.37 6.56 2.50
CA LYS A 131 -7.24 7.91 3.08
C LYS A 131 -8.22 8.12 4.24
N LYS A 132 -9.50 7.74 4.09
CA LYS A 132 -10.50 7.85 5.16
C LYS A 132 -10.09 7.10 6.43
N VAL A 133 -9.55 5.88 6.28
CA VAL A 133 -9.05 5.08 7.41
C VAL A 133 -7.82 5.72 8.04
N ASN A 134 -6.85 6.14 7.23
CA ASN A 134 -5.62 6.76 7.72
C ASN A 134 -5.90 8.08 8.47
N ASP A 135 -6.74 8.94 7.90
CA ASP A 135 -7.15 10.20 8.52
C ASP A 135 -7.87 9.95 9.85
N TYR A 136 -8.72 8.91 9.92
CA TYR A 136 -9.38 8.50 11.16
C TYR A 136 -8.36 8.02 12.22
N VAL A 137 -7.41 7.16 11.87
CA VAL A 137 -6.35 6.70 12.80
C VAL A 137 -5.52 7.86 13.32
N ILE A 138 -5.10 8.80 12.44
CA ILE A 138 -4.32 9.98 12.83
C ILE A 138 -5.13 10.87 13.80
N SER A 139 -6.44 10.99 13.59
CA SER A 139 -7.32 11.79 14.47
C SER A 139 -7.45 11.22 15.89
N LEU A 140 -7.28 9.91 16.07
CA LEU A 140 -7.33 9.25 17.38
C LEU A 140 -6.08 9.52 18.22
N ILE A 141 -4.94 9.80 17.58
CA ILE A 141 -3.65 9.94 18.26
C ILE A 141 -3.52 11.36 18.84
N PRO A 142 -3.35 11.51 20.17
CA PRO A 142 -3.27 12.80 20.86
C PRO A 142 -1.85 13.38 20.81
N ALA A 143 -1.27 13.46 19.61
CA ALA A 143 0.03 14.09 19.36
C ALA A 143 -0.12 15.31 18.45
N GLU A 144 0.82 16.25 18.56
CA GLU A 144 0.85 17.43 17.71
C GLU A 144 1.06 17.03 16.25
N GLU A 145 0.20 17.54 15.38
CA GLU A 145 0.26 17.30 13.95
C GLU A 145 1.25 18.28 13.31
N LYS A 146 2.23 17.75 12.59
CA LYS A 146 3.13 18.54 11.76
C LYS A 146 2.79 18.35 10.29
N GLU A 147 2.70 19.49 9.61
CA GLU A 147 2.44 19.55 8.18
C GLU A 147 3.74 19.76 7.40
N TYR A 148 3.99 18.90 6.42
CA TYR A 148 5.05 19.04 5.43
C TYR A 148 4.43 19.33 4.07
N LEU A 149 4.83 20.45 3.46
CA LEU A 149 4.41 20.86 2.12
C LEU A 149 5.48 20.47 1.09
N SER A 150 5.03 20.03 -0.09
CA SER A 150 5.91 19.49 -1.14
C SER A 150 6.75 20.54 -1.87
N CYS A 151 6.33 21.81 -1.94
CA CYS A 151 7.06 22.88 -2.64
C CYS A 151 6.68 24.28 -2.13
N ASP A 152 7.69 25.14 -1.90
CA ASP A 152 7.51 26.55 -1.52
C ASP A 152 7.80 27.54 -2.68
N SER A 153 8.40 27.12 -3.81
CA SER A 153 8.63 28.01 -4.96
C SER A 153 8.83 27.28 -6.30
N ILE A 154 8.48 27.95 -7.40
CA ILE A 154 8.68 27.48 -8.79
C ILE A 154 10.05 27.99 -9.28
N TYR A 155 10.94 27.11 -9.74
CA TYR A 155 12.19 27.50 -10.38
C TYR A 155 11.91 28.20 -11.72
N LYS A 156 12.37 29.45 -11.85
CA LYS A 156 12.47 30.12 -13.15
C LYS A 156 13.75 29.59 -13.82
N CYS A 157 13.63 28.57 -14.66
CA CYS A 157 14.66 28.35 -15.67
C CYS A 157 14.57 29.51 -16.66
N ASP A 158 15.47 30.48 -16.50
CA ASP A 158 15.82 31.44 -17.54
C ASP A 158 16.51 30.66 -18.67
N GLU A 159 15.71 30.12 -19.59
CA GLU A 159 16.13 29.87 -20.97
C GLU A 159 14.88 29.73 -21.86
N ASP A 160 14.59 30.88 -22.46
CA ASP A 160 13.77 31.19 -23.64
C ASP A 160 13.22 30.01 -24.46
N VAL A 161 12.15 29.37 -23.97
CA VAL A 161 11.22 28.62 -24.83
C VAL A 161 9.83 29.15 -24.53
N GLY A 162 9.26 29.87 -25.50
CA GLY A 162 7.98 30.59 -25.45
C GLY A 162 6.73 29.71 -25.19
N ILE A 163 6.71 29.04 -24.05
CA ILE A 163 5.52 28.49 -23.42
C ILE A 163 5.17 29.50 -22.34
N ASP A 164 4.06 30.21 -22.50
CA ASP A 164 3.51 31.08 -21.47
C ASP A 164 3.17 30.22 -20.24
N ARG A 165 4.10 30.07 -19.30
CA ARG A 165 3.98 29.20 -18.11
C ARG A 165 3.15 29.84 -16.99
N ARG A 166 2.39 30.91 -17.28
CA ARG A 166 1.46 31.56 -16.33
C ARG A 166 0.27 30.69 -15.92
N TRP A 167 0.03 29.56 -16.58
CA TRP A 167 -1.06 28.63 -16.25
C TRP A 167 -0.67 27.51 -15.26
N ILE A 168 0.62 27.37 -14.90
CA ILE A 168 1.04 26.42 -13.85
C ILE A 168 1.00 27.15 -12.50
N THR A 169 -0.22 27.36 -12.00
CA THR A 169 -0.43 27.90 -10.66
C THR A 169 -0.12 26.81 -9.63
N THR A 170 0.35 27.18 -8.44
CA THR A 170 0.52 26.25 -7.29
C THR A 170 -0.74 25.41 -7.05
N LYS A 171 -1.92 25.97 -7.34
CA LYS A 171 -3.22 25.28 -7.30
C LYS A 171 -3.35 24.10 -8.29
N LEU A 172 -2.74 24.17 -9.48
CA LEU A 172 -2.74 23.08 -10.46
C LEU A 172 -1.81 21.94 -10.02
N LEU A 173 -0.67 22.27 -9.41
CA LEU A 173 0.25 21.29 -8.81
C LEU A 173 -0.38 20.60 -7.58
N ASN A 174 -1.22 21.31 -6.82
CA ASN A 174 -1.98 20.78 -5.68
C ASN A 174 -3.02 19.71 -6.06
N ASP A 175 -3.49 19.71 -7.31
CA ASP A 175 -4.51 18.76 -7.81
C ASP A 175 -3.89 17.52 -8.50
N ILE A 176 -2.57 17.48 -8.70
CA ILE A 176 -1.90 16.33 -9.32
C ILE A 176 -1.81 15.17 -8.32
N LYS A 177 -2.86 14.35 -8.27
CA LYS A 177 -2.83 13.01 -7.67
C LYS A 177 -2.24 12.02 -8.67
N CYS A 178 -0.92 12.03 -8.84
CA CYS A 178 -0.24 10.99 -9.61
C CYS A 178 0.02 9.76 -8.72
N SER A 179 -0.30 8.57 -9.22
CA SER A 179 0.13 7.31 -8.60
C SER A 179 1.65 7.31 -8.44
N GLY A 180 2.15 7.25 -7.19
CA GLY A 180 3.59 7.23 -6.90
C GLY A 180 4.23 8.59 -6.59
N MET A 181 3.46 9.68 -6.49
CA MET A 181 3.91 10.93 -5.87
C MET A 181 3.28 11.11 -4.47
N PRO A 182 4.03 11.58 -3.45
CA PRO A 182 3.44 11.96 -2.17
C PRO A 182 2.42 13.09 -2.39
N ASN A 183 1.39 13.14 -1.55
CA ASN A 183 0.45 14.26 -1.56
C ASN A 183 1.23 15.58 -1.32
N HIS A 184 0.80 16.67 -1.98
CA HIS A 184 1.37 18.01 -1.77
C HIS A 184 1.41 18.43 -0.28
N LYS A 185 0.52 17.85 0.52
CA LYS A 185 0.42 18.01 1.97
C LYS A 185 0.58 16.64 2.63
N LEU A 186 1.61 16.51 3.47
CA LEU A 186 1.84 15.33 4.29
C LEU A 186 1.69 15.73 5.77
N CYS A 187 0.66 15.19 6.41
CA CYS A 187 0.41 15.39 7.83
C CYS A 187 0.92 14.19 8.62
N LEU A 188 1.80 14.42 9.59
CA LEU A 188 2.37 13.39 10.44
C LEU A 188 2.25 13.76 11.92
N LYS A 189 2.23 12.73 12.75
CA LYS A 189 2.31 12.83 14.21
C LYS A 189 3.39 11.86 14.70
N ILE A 190 4.01 12.19 15.83
CA ILE A 190 4.92 11.28 16.53
C ILE A 190 4.14 10.02 16.94
N GLY A 191 4.77 8.85 16.81
CA GLY A 191 4.18 7.54 17.10
C GLY A 191 3.37 6.92 15.96
N VAL A 192 3.16 7.62 14.85
CA VAL A 192 2.39 7.09 13.71
C VAL A 192 3.25 6.15 12.85
N PRO A 193 2.73 4.96 12.47
CA PRO A 193 3.39 4.12 11.49
C PRO A 193 3.27 4.71 10.08
N VAL A 194 4.38 4.79 9.35
CA VAL A 194 4.47 5.25 7.96
C VAL A 194 5.15 4.19 7.10
N MET A 195 4.96 4.28 5.79
CA MET A 195 5.59 3.37 4.82
C MET A 195 6.30 4.16 3.74
N LEU A 196 7.53 3.75 3.40
CA LEU A 196 8.26 4.30 2.28
C LEU A 196 7.61 3.89 0.96
N LEU A 197 7.42 4.86 0.06
CA LEU A 197 6.87 4.63 -1.28
C LEU A 197 7.95 4.47 -2.36
N ARG A 198 9.23 4.70 -2.01
CA ARG A 198 10.36 4.70 -2.94
C ARG A 198 11.61 4.15 -2.26
N ASN A 199 12.54 3.71 -3.08
CA ASN A 199 13.86 3.32 -2.63
C ASN A 199 14.70 4.57 -2.37
N ILE A 200 15.23 4.68 -1.16
CA ILE A 200 16.15 5.74 -0.73
C ILE A 200 17.55 5.17 -0.66
N ASP A 201 17.72 4.15 0.17
CA ASP A 201 18.98 3.45 0.36
C ASP A 201 18.68 1.97 0.62
N ILE A 202 18.85 1.18 -0.44
CA ILE A 202 18.60 -0.26 -0.39
C ILE A 202 19.60 -0.96 0.55
N SER A 203 20.81 -0.42 0.68
CA SER A 203 21.86 -1.02 1.53
C SER A 203 21.58 -0.86 3.02
N SER A 204 20.81 0.17 3.39
CA SER A 204 20.37 0.45 4.77
C SER A 204 18.92 0.05 5.03
N GLY A 205 18.32 -0.77 4.15
CA GLY A 205 16.93 -1.25 4.33
C GLY A 205 15.83 -0.22 4.05
N LEU A 206 16.16 0.95 3.51
CA LEU A 206 15.22 2.01 3.16
C LEU A 206 14.72 1.84 1.73
N CYS A 207 13.88 0.83 1.52
CA CYS A 207 13.27 0.51 0.25
C CYS A 207 11.76 0.73 0.24
N ASN A 208 11.15 0.67 -0.94
CA ASN A 208 9.71 0.73 -1.08
C ASN A 208 9.03 -0.40 -0.28
N GLY A 209 8.09 -0.05 0.59
CA GLY A 209 7.41 -0.97 1.50
C GLY A 209 8.04 -1.08 2.90
N THR A 210 9.19 -0.46 3.16
CA THR A 210 9.74 -0.39 4.53
C THR A 210 8.77 0.39 5.41
N GLN A 211 8.37 -0.23 6.52
CA GLN A 211 7.50 0.37 7.53
C GLN A 211 8.36 0.98 8.62
N LEU A 212 7.98 2.17 9.04
CA LEU A 212 8.68 2.97 10.03
C LEU A 212 7.69 3.50 11.06
N ILE A 213 8.16 3.80 12.27
CA ILE A 213 7.41 4.61 13.24
C ILE A 213 8.11 5.94 13.41
N VAL A 214 7.36 7.03 13.29
CA VAL A 214 7.86 8.40 13.49
C VAL A 214 8.23 8.59 14.95
N THR A 215 9.48 8.95 15.24
CA THR A 215 9.98 9.22 16.59
C THR A 215 10.12 10.70 16.87
N GLU A 216 10.54 11.49 15.88
CA GLU A 216 10.65 12.94 15.98
C GLU A 216 10.35 13.62 14.64
N LEU A 217 9.82 14.84 14.70
CA LEU A 217 9.40 15.60 13.53
C LEU A 217 10.18 16.93 13.46
N GLY A 218 11.33 16.90 12.78
CA GLY A 218 12.17 18.08 12.51
C GLY A 218 11.60 18.99 11.42
N ILE A 219 12.27 20.12 11.13
CA ILE A 219 11.81 21.10 10.12
C ILE A 219 11.85 20.50 8.70
N ASN A 220 12.95 19.87 8.34
CA ASN A 220 13.19 19.28 7.01
C ASN A 220 13.61 17.80 7.06
N VAL A 221 13.54 17.19 8.25
CA VAL A 221 13.93 15.81 8.51
C VAL A 221 12.85 15.16 9.37
N ILE A 222 12.54 13.91 9.06
CA ILE A 222 11.69 13.04 9.85
C ILE A 222 12.58 11.96 10.44
N ASP A 223 12.57 11.83 11.75
CA ASP A 223 13.28 10.78 12.45
C ASP A 223 12.30 9.62 12.64
N ALA A 224 12.73 8.42 12.27
CA ALA A 224 11.90 7.25 12.36
C ALA A 224 12.70 6.00 12.71
N CYS A 225 12.00 5.01 13.25
CA CYS A 225 12.56 3.69 13.57
C CYS A 225 12.00 2.65 12.59
N ILE A 226 12.86 1.81 12.01
CA ILE A 226 12.43 0.71 11.14
C ILE A 226 11.74 -0.37 11.98
N ILE A 227 10.53 -0.78 11.58
CA ILE A 227 9.75 -1.77 12.35
C ILE A 227 9.64 -3.15 11.69
N ASN A 228 10.05 -3.27 10.43
CA ASN A 228 9.98 -4.51 9.67
C ASN A 228 11.30 -4.85 8.95
N GLY A 229 11.46 -6.13 8.61
CA GLY A 229 12.63 -6.61 7.89
C GLY A 229 13.90 -6.76 8.76
N PRO A 230 15.07 -6.95 8.10
CA PRO A 230 16.31 -7.30 8.80
C PRO A 230 16.91 -6.15 9.62
N TYR A 231 16.57 -4.90 9.29
CA TYR A 231 17.06 -3.69 9.96
C TYR A 231 16.10 -3.20 11.06
N ASN A 232 15.23 -4.09 11.57
CA ASN A 232 14.26 -3.72 12.58
C ASN A 232 14.92 -3.16 13.87
N GLY A 233 14.46 -2.00 14.31
CA GLY A 233 14.97 -1.26 15.47
C GLY A 233 16.02 -0.21 15.11
N GLU A 234 16.45 -0.11 13.85
CA GLU A 234 17.40 0.92 13.44
C GLU A 234 16.73 2.28 13.29
N MET A 235 17.40 3.30 13.81
CA MET A 235 17.01 4.70 13.70
C MET A 235 17.49 5.28 12.38
N VAL A 236 16.60 5.94 11.67
CA VAL A 236 16.84 6.51 10.34
C VAL A 236 16.31 7.93 10.24
N TYR A 237 16.99 8.71 9.40
CA TYR A 237 16.67 10.11 9.15
C TYR A 237 16.20 10.26 7.71
N ILE A 238 14.98 10.74 7.51
CA ILE A 238 14.40 10.96 6.19
C ILE A 238 14.37 12.45 5.93
N GLY A 239 15.33 12.91 5.12
CA GLY A 239 15.35 14.28 4.59
C GLY A 239 14.39 14.46 3.42
N ARG A 240 14.13 15.72 3.06
CA ARG A 240 13.48 16.07 1.79
C ARG A 240 14.32 15.60 0.60
N MET A 241 13.66 15.15 -0.47
CA MET A 241 14.31 14.64 -1.69
C MET A 241 13.70 15.27 -2.92
N ASP A 242 14.56 15.62 -3.86
CA ASP A 242 14.17 16.14 -5.16
C ASP A 242 13.44 15.06 -5.97
N LEU A 243 12.24 15.39 -6.44
CA LEU A 243 11.38 14.52 -7.21
C LEU A 243 11.63 14.78 -8.70
N VAL A 244 12.33 13.87 -9.39
CA VAL A 244 12.30 13.85 -10.86
C VAL A 244 11.25 12.82 -11.29
N PRO A 245 10.12 13.21 -11.90
CA PRO A 245 9.13 12.28 -12.41
C PRO A 245 9.73 11.47 -13.58
N SER A 246 9.49 10.17 -13.57
CA SER A 246 10.01 9.21 -14.56
C SER A 246 9.19 9.15 -15.86
N ASP A 247 8.10 9.91 -15.97
CA ASP A 247 7.26 9.95 -17.16
C ASP A 247 7.80 10.97 -18.18
N ALA A 248 8.18 10.49 -19.36
CA ALA A 248 8.64 11.31 -20.49
C ALA A 248 7.58 12.32 -21.03
N ASN A 249 6.37 12.36 -20.46
CA ASN A 249 5.33 13.33 -20.77
C ASN A 249 5.13 14.41 -19.70
N VAL A 250 5.90 14.40 -18.60
CA VAL A 250 5.94 15.49 -17.63
C VAL A 250 7.39 15.83 -17.33
N SER A 251 7.97 16.70 -18.16
CA SER A 251 9.28 17.30 -17.92
C SER A 251 9.17 18.39 -16.84
N ILE A 252 8.92 17.99 -15.59
CA ILE A 252 9.00 18.89 -14.44
C ILE A 252 9.86 18.22 -13.38
N SER A 253 11.12 18.63 -13.27
CA SER A 253 11.98 18.33 -12.13
C SER A 253 11.53 19.15 -10.92
N PHE A 254 11.24 18.48 -9.81
CA PHE A 254 11.02 19.12 -8.51
C PHE A 254 12.34 19.13 -7.76
N GLN A 255 12.83 20.32 -7.44
CA GLN A 255 14.05 20.51 -6.66
C GLN A 255 13.73 21.41 -5.46
N HIS A 256 14.28 21.10 -4.30
CA HIS A 256 14.13 21.85 -3.06
C HIS A 256 15.09 23.03 -2.94
#